data_AF-A0A1Y4VGE1-F1
#
_entry.id   AF-A0A1Y4VGE1-F1
#
_cell.length_a   1.000
_cell.length_b   1.000
_cell.length_c   1.000
_cell.angle_alpha   90.00
_cell.angle_beta   90.00
_cell.angle_gamma   90.00
#
_symmetry.space_group_name_H-M   'P 1'
#
loop_
_entity.id
_entity.type
_entity.pdbx_description
1 polymer ?
#
loop_
_entity_poly.entity_id
_entity_poly.type
_entity_poly.pdbx_seq_one_letter_code
_entity_poly.pdbx_strand_id
1 'polypeptide(L)'
;MGELKMVYKKIEEILPYENNPRNNDEAVDAVAESIQEFGFKIPIVISGDNVVVAGHTRIKAAKKLGMKEVPCIVADDLNEEQIRAFRLADNKSAEIATWDEEKLEQELAQIMSIDMSLFGFDGEESDFADEITDDKYTFNTNIPQYEITGEQPTIDEMLDEEKSKQLISEIEKAEGITEEERRFLIQAARRHNVFNYRNIAEYYAHATQEMQRLMEKSALVIIDMDNAIANGYAALFSDVLDVMEGEEDA
;
A
#
# COMPACT_ATOMS: atom_id res chain seq x y z
N MET A 1 -3.26 0.93 38.70
CA MET A 1 -2.08 0.96 37.82
C MET A 1 -0.93 1.48 38.64
N GLY A 2 0.21 0.79 38.66
CA GLY A 2 1.41 1.26 39.35
C GLY A 2 2.03 2.46 38.62
N GLU A 3 2.92 3.19 39.29
CA GLU A 3 3.73 4.21 38.62
C GLU A 3 4.76 3.56 37.71
N LEU A 4 4.81 3.98 36.44
CA LEU A 4 5.83 3.53 35.50
C LEU A 4 7.19 4.10 35.91
N LYS A 5 8.20 3.24 36.03
CA LYS A 5 9.56 3.64 36.35
C LYS A 5 10.42 3.61 35.09
N MET A 6 10.99 4.76 34.76
CA MET A 6 11.96 4.88 33.67
C MET A 6 13.38 4.64 34.20
N VAL A 7 14.15 3.83 33.50
CA VAL A 7 15.54 3.48 33.80
C VAL A 7 16.38 3.57 32.52
N TYR A 8 17.64 3.97 32.64
CA TYR A 8 18.59 3.83 31.53
C TYR A 8 19.23 2.45 31.58
N LYS A 9 19.27 1.78 30.43
CA LYS A 9 19.89 0.46 30.27
C LYS A 9 20.94 0.51 29.19
N LYS A 10 22.04 -0.21 29.39
CA LYS A 10 23.02 -0.44 28.31
C LYS A 10 22.34 -1.23 27.20
N ILE A 11 22.54 -0.82 25.96
CA ILE A 11 21.95 -1.51 24.80
C ILE A 11 22.33 -3.00 24.75
N GLU A 12 23.54 -3.33 25.19
CA GLU A 12 24.07 -4.70 25.22
C GLU A 12 23.34 -5.60 26.24
N GLU A 13 22.67 -5.02 27.24
CA GLU A 13 21.89 -5.75 28.24
C GLU A 13 20.46 -6.07 27.75
N ILE A 14 20.03 -5.47 26.63
CA ILE A 14 18.68 -5.62 26.10
C ILE A 14 18.64 -6.77 25.10
N LEU A 15 17.78 -7.76 25.38
CA LEU A 15 17.67 -8.99 24.62
C LEU A 15 16.55 -8.88 23.58
N PRO A 16 16.80 -9.22 22.30
CA PRO A 16 15.76 -9.22 21.28
C PRO A 16 14.69 -10.27 21.62
N TYR A 17 13.44 -10.01 21.23
CA TYR A 17 12.41 -11.03 21.23
C TYR A 17 12.49 -11.85 19.94
N GLU A 18 12.85 -13.13 20.06
CA GLU A 18 13.11 -14.02 18.91
C GLU A 18 11.90 -14.20 17.99
N ASN A 19 10.68 -14.16 18.55
CA ASN A 19 9.44 -14.37 17.81
C ASN A 19 8.73 -13.05 17.47
N ASN A 20 9.46 -11.95 17.25
CA ASN A 20 8.86 -10.70 16.80
C ASN A 20 8.33 -10.86 15.36
N PRO A 21 7.01 -10.81 15.12
CA PRO A 21 6.45 -11.05 13.79
C PRO A 21 6.60 -9.86 12.84
N ARG A 22 6.91 -8.66 13.37
CA ARG A 22 6.97 -7.42 12.58
C ARG A 22 8.36 -7.24 11.94
N ASN A 23 8.42 -7.14 10.61
CA ASN A 23 9.60 -6.63 9.93
C ASN A 23 9.68 -5.11 10.13
N ASN A 24 10.83 -4.62 10.54
CA ASN A 24 11.03 -3.22 10.92
C ASN A 24 12.23 -2.59 10.21
N ASP A 25 12.87 -3.29 9.28
CA ASP A 25 14.17 -2.88 8.72
C ASP A 25 14.08 -1.57 7.95
N GLU A 26 13.02 -1.38 7.16
CA GLU A 26 12.79 -0.15 6.38
C GLU A 26 12.52 1.07 7.29
N ALA A 27 11.85 0.87 8.42
CA ALA A 27 11.55 1.95 9.37
C ALA A 27 12.74 2.36 10.26
N VAL A 28 13.88 1.65 10.21
CA VAL A 28 15.02 1.95 11.10
C VAL A 28 15.57 3.34 10.85
N ASP A 29 15.61 3.77 9.59
CA ASP A 29 16.27 5.02 9.19
C ASP A 29 15.45 6.21 9.63
N ALA A 30 14.15 6.22 9.35
CA ALA A 30 13.22 7.24 9.84
C ALA A 30 13.22 7.37 11.38
N VAL A 31 13.26 6.25 12.09
CA VAL A 31 13.33 6.26 13.56
C VAL A 31 14.69 6.76 14.06
N ALA A 32 15.79 6.48 13.35
CA ALA A 32 17.11 6.98 13.70
C ALA A 32 17.19 8.50 13.54
N GLU A 33 16.68 9.04 12.42
CA GLU A 33 16.57 10.48 12.19
C GLU A 33 15.69 11.13 13.26
N SER A 34 14.54 10.52 13.60
CA SER A 34 13.66 11.02 14.67
C SER A 34 14.38 11.08 16.03
N ILE A 35 15.16 10.06 16.38
CA ILE A 35 15.96 10.07 17.62
C ILE A 35 17.07 11.12 17.56
N GLN A 36 17.68 11.36 16.39
CA GLN A 36 18.73 12.36 16.23
C GLN A 36 18.19 13.78 16.35
N GLU A 37 17.04 14.07 15.72
CA GLU A 37 16.42 15.39 15.73
C GLU A 37 15.77 15.71 17.08
N PHE A 38 14.95 14.79 17.59
CA PHE A 38 14.12 15.05 18.77
C PHE A 38 14.70 14.49 20.05
N GLY A 39 15.67 13.60 19.99
CA GLY A 39 16.11 12.78 21.11
C GLY A 39 15.15 11.62 21.40
N PHE A 40 15.52 10.80 22.39
CA PHE A 40 14.79 9.56 22.70
C PHE A 40 13.51 9.83 23.52
N LYS A 41 12.46 10.37 22.89
CA LYS A 41 11.23 10.81 23.57
C LYS A 41 10.32 9.67 24.03
N ILE A 42 10.33 8.55 23.30
CA ILE A 42 9.51 7.38 23.64
C ILE A 42 10.46 6.28 24.12
N PRO A 43 10.43 5.87 25.39
CA PRO A 43 11.30 4.83 25.92
C PRO A 43 10.93 3.43 25.40
N ILE A 44 11.90 2.52 25.40
CA ILE A 44 11.69 1.10 25.06
C ILE A 44 10.98 0.41 26.22
N VAL A 45 10.02 -0.46 25.95
CA VAL A 45 9.44 -1.31 27.01
C VAL A 45 10.15 -2.65 27.00
N ILE A 46 10.65 -3.06 28.16
CA ILE A 46 11.35 -4.34 28.37
C ILE A 46 10.69 -5.15 29.49
N SER A 47 10.80 -6.47 29.44
CA SER A 47 10.41 -7.34 30.56
C SER A 47 11.40 -7.22 31.72
N GLY A 48 11.08 -7.84 32.86
CA GLY A 48 12.01 -7.96 33.98
C GLY A 48 13.35 -8.64 33.62
N ASP A 49 13.35 -9.48 32.57
CA ASP A 49 14.54 -10.16 32.04
C ASP A 49 15.25 -9.38 30.91
N ASN A 50 14.96 -8.08 30.77
CA ASN A 50 15.45 -7.20 29.71
C ASN A 50 15.10 -7.63 28.28
N VAL A 51 14.09 -8.49 28.09
CA VAL A 51 13.62 -8.86 26.75
C VAL A 51 12.71 -7.77 26.21
N VAL A 52 12.91 -7.35 24.96
CA VAL A 52 12.08 -6.32 24.34
C VAL A 52 10.61 -6.72 24.32
N VAL A 53 9.77 -5.79 24.77
CA VAL A 53 8.31 -5.89 24.71
C VAL A 53 7.77 -4.93 23.66
N ALA A 54 8.23 -3.68 23.63
CA ALA A 54 7.87 -2.70 22.61
C ALA A 54 9.08 -1.81 22.26
N GLY A 55 9.17 -1.36 21.01
CA GLY A 55 10.27 -0.51 20.53
C GLY A 55 11.45 -1.25 19.87
N HIS A 56 11.19 -2.37 19.18
CA HIS A 56 12.21 -3.10 18.42
C HIS A 56 12.96 -2.22 17.40
N THR A 57 12.23 -1.39 16.63
CA THR A 57 12.81 -0.44 15.66
C THR A 57 13.70 0.58 16.34
N ARG A 58 13.28 1.11 17.50
CA ARG A 58 14.07 2.07 18.29
C ARG A 58 15.39 1.49 18.78
N ILE A 59 15.45 0.19 19.10
CA ILE A 59 16.71 -0.47 19.45
C ILE A 59 17.63 -0.57 18.23
N LYS A 60 17.10 -0.95 17.07
CA LYS A 60 17.89 -1.00 15.83
C LYS A 60 18.44 0.38 15.48
N ALA A 61 17.60 1.41 15.55
CA ALA A 61 18.00 2.80 15.35
C ALA A 61 19.06 3.27 16.36
N ALA A 62 18.87 3.00 17.66
CA ALA A 62 19.85 3.35 18.68
C ALA A 62 21.21 2.68 18.46
N LYS A 63 21.21 1.41 18.01
CA LYS A 63 22.42 0.70 17.59
C LYS A 63 23.06 1.35 16.37
N LYS A 64 22.29 1.72 15.35
CA LYS A 64 22.77 2.44 14.16
C LYS A 64 23.44 3.77 14.53
N LEU A 65 22.86 4.51 15.49
CA LEU A 65 23.39 5.77 16.01
C LEU A 65 24.57 5.60 16.99
N GLY A 66 25.01 4.37 17.29
CA GLY A 66 26.14 4.11 18.17
C GLY A 66 25.90 4.44 19.65
N MET A 67 24.63 4.54 20.08
CA MET A 67 24.28 4.83 21.46
C MET A 67 24.75 3.71 22.40
N LYS A 68 25.10 4.07 23.64
CA LYS A 68 25.53 3.10 24.67
C LYS A 68 24.42 2.73 25.64
N GLU A 69 23.56 3.70 25.95
CA GLU A 69 22.44 3.54 26.86
C GLU A 69 21.18 4.11 26.23
N VAL A 70 20.03 3.51 26.56
CA VAL A 70 18.71 3.90 26.08
C VAL A 70 17.71 3.94 27.24
N PRO A 71 16.74 4.88 27.21
CA PRO A 71 15.70 4.94 28.23
C PRO A 71 14.71 3.79 28.03
N CYS A 72 14.43 3.09 29.13
CA CYS A 72 13.57 1.91 29.18
C CYS A 72 12.51 2.05 30.27
N ILE A 73 11.36 1.43 30.05
CA ILE A 73 10.35 1.14 31.07
C ILE A 73 10.35 -0.37 31.30
N VAL A 74 10.44 -0.80 32.55
CA VAL A 74 10.39 -2.22 32.91
C VAL A 74 8.93 -2.59 33.19
N ALA A 75 8.39 -3.52 32.41
CA ALA A 75 7.06 -4.10 32.59
C ALA A 75 7.13 -5.32 33.52
N ASP A 76 7.57 -5.11 34.77
CA ASP A 76 7.68 -6.14 35.80
C ASP A 76 6.33 -6.44 36.50
N ASP A 77 5.30 -5.66 36.19
CA ASP A 77 3.93 -5.81 36.66
C ASP A 77 3.04 -6.66 35.74
N LEU A 78 3.53 -6.99 34.53
CA LEU A 78 2.82 -7.81 33.56
C LEU A 78 3.26 -9.27 33.65
N ASN A 79 2.29 -10.19 33.60
CA ASN A 79 2.58 -11.61 33.43
C ASN A 79 2.98 -11.92 31.97
N GLU A 80 3.47 -13.14 31.72
CA GLU A 80 3.95 -13.53 30.38
C GLU A 80 2.88 -13.42 29.28
N GLU A 81 1.63 -13.76 29.58
CA GLU A 81 0.53 -13.69 28.62
C GLU A 81 0.23 -12.23 28.27
N GLN A 82 0.20 -11.35 29.26
CA GLN A 82 0.05 -9.91 29.07
C GLN A 82 1.20 -9.31 28.28
N ILE A 83 2.44 -9.73 28.52
CA ILE A 83 3.61 -9.31 27.73
C ILE A 83 3.47 -9.74 26.27
N ARG A 84 3.05 -10.99 26.01
CA ARG A 84 2.80 -11.50 24.65
C ARG A 84 1.67 -10.74 23.96
N ALA A 85 0.57 -10.48 24.66
CA ALA A 85 -0.54 -9.71 24.14
C ALA A 85 -0.14 -8.26 23.84
N PHE A 86 0.61 -7.62 24.75
CA PHE A 86 1.03 -6.22 24.61
C PHE A 86 1.97 -6.01 23.43
N ARG A 87 2.89 -6.95 23.15
CA ARG A 87 3.72 -6.95 21.93
C ARG A 87 2.90 -6.83 20.64
N LEU A 88 1.75 -7.50 20.58
CA LEU A 88 0.88 -7.49 19.41
C LEU A 88 -0.01 -6.24 19.41
N ALA A 89 -0.57 -5.89 20.57
CA ALA A 89 -1.50 -4.77 20.70
C ALA A 89 -0.86 -3.41 20.39
N ASP A 90 0.39 -3.17 20.84
CA ASP A 90 1.13 -1.94 20.57
C ASP A 90 1.27 -1.70 19.06
N ASN A 91 1.72 -2.73 18.33
CA ASN A 91 1.86 -2.69 16.87
C ASN A 91 0.50 -2.56 16.16
N LYS A 92 -0.49 -3.36 16.57
CA LYS A 92 -1.79 -3.38 15.89
C LYS A 92 -2.55 -2.07 16.08
N SER A 93 -2.35 -1.38 17.19
CA SER A 93 -2.98 -0.09 17.46
C SER A 93 -2.57 0.98 16.45
N ALA A 94 -1.31 0.96 15.98
CA ALA A 94 -0.84 1.86 14.94
C ALA A 94 -1.41 1.52 13.57
N GLU A 95 -1.55 0.22 13.24
CA GLU A 95 -2.15 -0.25 11.97
C GLU A 95 -3.66 0.08 11.88
N ILE A 96 -4.38 0.07 13.02
CA ILE A 96 -5.80 0.44 13.05
C ILE A 96 -6.01 1.94 12.84
N ALA A 97 -5.01 2.76 13.20
CA ALA A 97 -5.12 4.21 13.11
C ALA A 97 -4.93 4.67 11.65
N THR A 98 -5.73 5.63 11.24
CA THR A 98 -5.68 6.23 9.91
C THR A 98 -5.50 7.74 10.03
N TRP A 99 -4.93 8.36 9.01
CA TRP A 99 -4.81 9.82 8.97
C TRP A 99 -6.12 10.49 8.54
N ASP A 100 -6.29 11.73 8.98
CA ASP A 100 -7.26 12.66 8.40
C ASP A 100 -6.42 13.56 7.49
N GLU A 101 -6.46 13.30 6.18
CA GLU A 101 -5.53 13.89 5.22
C GLU A 101 -5.56 15.42 5.23
N GLU A 102 -6.75 16.03 5.35
CA GLU A 102 -6.87 17.49 5.42
C GLU A 102 -6.13 18.06 6.65
N LYS A 103 -6.26 17.39 7.81
CA LYS A 103 -5.55 17.82 9.02
C LYS A 103 -4.06 17.53 8.95
N LEU A 104 -3.68 16.39 8.35
CA LEU A 104 -2.29 16.01 8.19
C LEU A 104 -1.55 17.03 7.31
N GLU A 105 -2.10 17.36 6.14
CA GLU A 105 -1.53 18.37 5.24
C GLU A 105 -1.40 19.73 5.94
N GLN A 106 -2.42 20.15 6.70
CA GLN A 106 -2.40 21.40 7.44
C GLN A 106 -1.31 21.43 8.52
N GLU A 107 -1.08 20.33 9.23
CA GLU A 107 -0.01 20.23 10.23
C GLU A 107 1.38 20.19 9.57
N LEU A 108 1.54 19.40 8.49
CA LEU A 108 2.80 19.33 7.74
C LEU A 108 3.19 20.70 7.15
N ALA A 109 2.23 21.43 6.59
CA ALA A 109 2.46 22.76 6.03
C ALA A 109 2.93 23.82 7.06
N GLN A 110 2.68 23.58 8.36
CA GLN A 110 3.14 24.46 9.43
C GLN A 110 4.59 24.19 9.86
N ILE A 111 5.18 23.06 9.45
CA ILE A 111 6.55 22.67 9.79
C ILE A 111 7.49 23.19 8.69
N MET A 112 8.16 24.32 8.96
CA MET A 112 8.97 25.00 7.95
C MET A 112 10.46 24.65 8.00
N SER A 113 10.97 24.25 9.18
CA SER A 113 12.42 24.16 9.44
C SER A 113 12.95 22.74 9.54
N ILE A 114 12.06 21.75 9.51
CA ILE A 114 12.40 20.34 9.68
C ILE A 114 11.96 19.61 8.42
N ASP A 115 12.88 18.84 7.85
CA ASP A 115 12.58 17.99 6.69
C ASP A 115 11.81 16.76 7.14
N MET A 116 10.49 16.78 6.90
CA MET A 116 9.60 15.70 7.33
C MET A 116 9.74 14.44 6.48
N SER A 117 10.34 14.52 5.29
CA SER A 117 10.60 13.35 4.44
C SER A 117 11.55 12.35 5.12
N LEU A 118 12.47 12.86 5.96
CA LEU A 118 13.38 12.04 6.75
C LEU A 118 12.67 11.14 7.78
N PHE A 119 11.40 11.42 8.09
CA PHE A 119 10.58 10.62 9.00
C PHE A 119 9.52 9.77 8.28
N GLY A 120 9.57 9.69 6.94
CA GLY A 120 8.60 8.97 6.14
C GLY A 120 7.34 9.79 5.80
N PHE A 121 7.48 11.12 5.70
CA PHE A 121 6.50 12.01 5.07
C PHE A 121 7.08 12.62 3.78
N ASP A 122 7.70 11.77 2.96
CA ASP A 122 7.87 12.04 1.55
C ASP A 122 6.47 12.12 0.95
N GLY A 123 6.12 13.22 0.29
CA GLY A 123 4.78 13.42 -0.30
C GLY A 123 4.43 12.47 -1.46
N GLU A 124 5.12 11.34 -1.56
CA GLU A 124 4.71 10.17 -2.33
C GLU A 124 3.84 9.35 -1.39
N GLU A 125 2.57 9.16 -1.75
CA GLU A 125 1.55 8.44 -0.98
C GLU A 125 2.20 7.32 -0.16
N SER A 126 2.14 7.44 1.17
CA SER A 126 2.63 6.38 2.03
C SER A 126 2.09 5.05 1.51
N ASP A 127 2.95 4.06 1.29
CA ASP A 127 2.56 2.68 0.98
C ASP A 127 1.62 2.04 2.06
N PHE A 128 1.17 2.82 3.04
CA PHE A 128 0.07 2.53 3.96
C PHE A 128 -1.32 2.86 3.40
N ALA A 129 -1.44 3.43 2.20
CA ALA A 129 -2.69 3.49 1.45
C ALA A 129 -3.20 2.07 1.07
N ASP A 130 -2.37 1.04 1.21
CA ASP A 130 -2.73 -0.36 0.96
C ASP A 130 -3.67 -0.99 2.01
N GLU A 131 -3.89 -0.38 3.19
CA GLU A 131 -4.87 -0.92 4.17
C GLU A 131 -6.25 -0.23 4.15
N ILE A 132 -6.50 0.70 3.22
CA ILE A 132 -7.86 1.19 2.91
C ILE A 132 -8.15 1.12 1.41
N THR A 133 -7.89 -0.03 0.78
CA THR A 133 -8.78 -0.51 -0.27
C THR A 133 -9.02 -2.00 -0.02
N ASP A 134 -10.28 -2.40 0.13
CA ASP A 134 -10.71 -3.81 0.01
C ASP A 134 -10.64 -4.22 -1.47
N ASP A 135 -9.51 -3.92 -2.14
CA ASP A 135 -9.21 -4.45 -3.45
C ASP A 135 -8.61 -5.83 -3.26
N LYS A 136 -9.49 -6.81 -3.41
CA LYS A 136 -9.19 -8.25 -3.52
C LYS A 136 -8.38 -8.59 -4.78
N TYR A 137 -7.57 -7.66 -5.28
CA TYR A 137 -6.76 -7.81 -6.47
C TYR A 137 -5.30 -7.60 -6.09
N THR A 138 -4.55 -8.69 -6.15
CA THR A 138 -3.09 -8.66 -6.07
C THR A 138 -2.53 -7.88 -7.26
N PHE A 139 -1.86 -6.75 -7.00
CA PHE A 139 -1.03 -6.01 -7.96
C PHE A 139 0.29 -6.74 -8.30
N ASN A 140 0.26 -8.08 -8.40
CA ASN A 140 1.47 -8.82 -8.74
C ASN A 140 1.71 -8.71 -10.25
N THR A 141 2.80 -8.03 -10.57
CA THR A 141 3.10 -7.34 -11.81
C THR A 141 3.66 -8.28 -12.88
N ASN A 142 2.89 -8.40 -13.95
CA ASN A 142 3.40 -8.43 -15.31
C ASN A 142 2.35 -7.75 -16.19
N ILE A 143 2.19 -6.43 -16.01
CA ILE A 143 1.23 -5.63 -16.77
C ILE A 143 1.76 -5.60 -18.21
N PRO A 144 1.10 -6.26 -19.17
CA PRO A 144 1.57 -6.25 -20.54
C PRO A 144 1.40 -4.85 -21.11
N GLN A 145 2.50 -4.26 -21.56
CA GLN A 145 2.49 -2.99 -22.27
C GLN A 145 2.04 -3.22 -23.71
N TYR A 146 1.12 -2.38 -24.21
CA TYR A 146 0.61 -2.46 -25.56
C TYR A 146 0.87 -1.14 -26.29
N GLU A 147 1.51 -1.25 -27.45
CA GLU A 147 1.60 -0.15 -28.42
C GLU A 147 0.32 -0.14 -29.26
N ILE A 148 -0.26 1.05 -29.47
CA ILE A 148 -1.48 1.24 -30.26
C ILE A 148 -1.14 1.01 -31.74
N THR A 149 -1.74 -0.03 -32.32
CA THR A 149 -1.49 -0.50 -33.70
C THR A 149 -2.55 -0.03 -34.71
N GLY A 150 -3.54 0.74 -34.27
CA GLY A 150 -4.23 1.73 -35.10
C GLY A 150 -5.59 1.33 -35.70
N GLU A 151 -6.03 0.07 -35.59
CA GLU A 151 -7.41 -0.30 -35.93
C GLU A 151 -8.24 -0.50 -34.65
N GLN A 152 -9.38 0.18 -34.54
CA GLN A 152 -10.28 0.07 -33.40
C GLN A 152 -10.98 -1.30 -33.40
N PRO A 153 -10.79 -2.15 -32.37
CA PRO A 153 -11.46 -3.44 -32.28
C PRO A 153 -12.93 -3.30 -31.89
N THR A 154 -13.71 -4.33 -32.16
CA THR A 154 -15.11 -4.45 -31.75
C THR A 154 -15.26 -4.94 -30.31
N ILE A 155 -16.44 -4.72 -29.70
CA ILE A 155 -16.71 -5.17 -28.32
C ILE A 155 -16.55 -6.69 -28.17
N ASP A 156 -16.98 -7.47 -29.16
CA ASP A 156 -16.90 -8.93 -29.15
C ASP A 156 -15.45 -9.44 -29.19
N GLU A 157 -14.52 -8.63 -29.72
CA GLU A 157 -13.08 -8.95 -29.72
C GLU A 157 -12.40 -8.63 -28.39
N MET A 158 -13.07 -7.93 -27.48
CA MET A 158 -12.56 -7.57 -26.14
C MET A 158 -12.93 -8.58 -25.05
N LEU A 159 -13.95 -9.43 -25.26
CA LEU A 159 -14.50 -10.31 -24.23
C LEU A 159 -14.89 -11.68 -24.81
N ASP A 160 -14.21 -12.73 -24.36
CA ASP A 160 -14.65 -14.12 -24.56
C ASP A 160 -15.53 -14.55 -23.37
N GLU A 161 -16.79 -14.86 -23.66
CA GLU A 161 -17.79 -15.33 -22.71
C GLU A 161 -18.36 -16.71 -23.06
N GLU A 162 -17.74 -17.47 -23.97
CA GLU A 162 -18.24 -18.79 -24.41
C GLU A 162 -18.41 -19.75 -23.22
N LYS A 163 -17.39 -19.84 -22.36
CA LYS A 163 -17.40 -20.74 -21.21
C LYS A 163 -18.41 -20.30 -20.13
N SER A 164 -18.54 -19.01 -19.88
CA SER A 164 -19.50 -18.50 -18.90
C SER A 164 -20.93 -18.67 -19.39
N LYS A 165 -21.22 -18.45 -20.68
CA LYS A 165 -22.51 -18.74 -21.31
C LYS A 165 -22.92 -20.21 -21.17
N GLN A 166 -22.00 -21.14 -21.43
CA GLN A 166 -22.25 -22.57 -21.28
C GLN A 166 -22.64 -22.91 -19.83
N LEU A 167 -21.85 -22.44 -18.85
CA LEU A 167 -22.11 -22.68 -17.43
C LEU A 167 -23.42 -22.05 -16.96
N ILE A 168 -23.72 -20.82 -17.38
CA ILE A 168 -24.99 -20.15 -17.06
C ILE A 168 -26.16 -20.96 -17.63
N SER A 169 -26.06 -21.47 -18.86
CA SER A 169 -27.12 -22.30 -19.46
C SER A 169 -27.34 -23.61 -18.69
N GLU A 170 -26.28 -24.24 -18.19
CA GLU A 170 -26.39 -25.43 -17.33
C GLU A 170 -27.04 -25.09 -15.99
N ILE A 171 -26.62 -24.00 -15.35
CA ILE A 171 -27.18 -23.52 -14.09
C ILE A 171 -28.67 -23.24 -14.27
N GLU A 172 -29.07 -22.51 -15.31
CA GLU A 172 -30.47 -22.18 -15.63
C GLU A 172 -31.36 -23.42 -15.81
N LYS A 173 -30.81 -24.49 -16.39
CA LYS A 173 -31.52 -25.76 -16.58
C LYS A 173 -31.53 -26.66 -15.34
N ALA A 174 -30.77 -26.34 -14.29
CA ALA A 174 -30.69 -27.15 -13.10
C ALA A 174 -32.01 -27.14 -12.31
N GLU A 175 -32.54 -28.35 -12.07
CA GLU A 175 -33.67 -28.60 -11.17
C GLU A 175 -33.16 -28.95 -9.76
N GLY A 176 -33.84 -28.47 -8.73
CA GLY A 176 -33.50 -28.79 -7.33
C GLY A 176 -32.62 -27.78 -6.60
N ILE A 177 -32.30 -26.64 -7.23
CA ILE A 177 -31.64 -25.50 -6.57
C ILE A 177 -32.61 -24.33 -6.39
N THR A 178 -32.41 -23.57 -5.33
CA THR A 178 -33.15 -22.34 -5.03
C THR A 178 -32.73 -21.18 -5.94
N GLU A 179 -33.55 -20.14 -6.00
CA GLU A 179 -33.24 -18.93 -6.79
C GLU A 179 -32.04 -18.16 -6.22
N GLU A 180 -31.78 -18.24 -4.91
CA GLU A 180 -30.60 -17.64 -4.29
C GLU A 180 -29.33 -18.37 -4.72
N GLU A 181 -29.33 -19.70 -4.69
CA GLU A 181 -28.21 -20.53 -5.16
C GLU A 181 -27.96 -20.32 -6.66
N ARG A 182 -29.03 -20.22 -7.45
CA ARG A 182 -28.95 -19.93 -8.89
C ARG A 182 -28.25 -18.59 -9.16
N ARG A 183 -28.66 -17.53 -8.49
CA ARG A 183 -28.03 -16.19 -8.62
C ARG A 183 -26.57 -16.21 -8.20
N PHE A 184 -26.24 -16.89 -7.11
CA PHE A 184 -24.86 -17.05 -6.65
C PHE A 184 -24.00 -17.78 -7.68
N LEU A 185 -24.49 -18.89 -8.24
CA LEU A 185 -23.76 -19.67 -9.24
C LEU A 185 -23.58 -18.91 -10.57
N ILE A 186 -24.58 -18.12 -10.99
CA ILE A 186 -24.46 -17.24 -12.16
C ILE A 186 -23.34 -16.21 -11.96
N GLN A 187 -23.24 -15.58 -10.78
CA GLN A 187 -22.13 -14.67 -10.48
C GLN A 187 -20.79 -15.40 -10.52
N ALA A 188 -20.71 -16.63 -9.97
CA ALA A 188 -19.49 -17.43 -10.01
C ALA A 188 -19.09 -17.85 -11.43
N ALA A 189 -20.06 -18.11 -12.32
CA ALA A 189 -19.83 -18.48 -13.72
C ALA A 189 -19.21 -17.34 -14.54
N ARG A 190 -19.56 -16.08 -14.22
CA ARG A 190 -18.97 -14.88 -14.87
C ARG A 190 -17.46 -14.74 -14.64
N ARG A 191 -16.88 -15.44 -13.66
CA ARG A 191 -15.41 -15.51 -13.47
C ARG A 191 -14.67 -16.25 -14.60
N HIS A 192 -15.41 -16.93 -15.48
CA HIS A 192 -14.86 -17.59 -16.66
C HIS A 192 -14.84 -16.68 -17.89
N ASN A 193 -15.28 -15.42 -17.76
CA ASN A 193 -15.06 -14.40 -18.78
C ASN A 193 -13.57 -14.14 -18.94
N VAL A 194 -13.10 -14.07 -20.17
CA VAL A 194 -11.70 -13.76 -20.48
C VAL A 194 -11.66 -12.44 -21.25
N PHE A 195 -11.04 -11.43 -20.64
CA PHE A 195 -10.84 -10.12 -21.26
C PHE A 195 -9.57 -10.10 -22.10
N ASN A 196 -9.67 -9.57 -23.32
CA ASN A 196 -8.52 -9.34 -24.18
C ASN A 196 -7.98 -7.91 -23.95
N TYR A 197 -7.04 -7.79 -23.01
CA TYR A 197 -6.49 -6.50 -22.60
C TYR A 197 -5.78 -5.73 -23.72
N ARG A 198 -5.26 -6.42 -24.75
CA ARG A 198 -4.71 -5.76 -25.94
C ARG A 198 -5.79 -4.98 -26.67
N ASN A 199 -6.90 -5.65 -26.98
CA ASN A 199 -8.00 -5.05 -27.71
C ASN A 199 -8.71 -3.98 -26.86
N ILE A 200 -8.75 -4.16 -25.55
CA ILE A 200 -9.27 -3.16 -24.60
C ILE A 200 -8.43 -1.89 -24.64
N ALA A 201 -7.10 -1.99 -24.66
CA ALA A 201 -6.19 -0.84 -24.77
C ALA A 201 -6.35 -0.12 -26.12
N GLU A 202 -6.48 -0.85 -27.23
CA GLU A 202 -6.72 -0.28 -28.56
C GLU A 202 -8.08 0.43 -28.64
N TYR A 203 -9.13 -0.18 -28.07
CA TYR A 203 -10.46 0.43 -27.99
C TYR A 203 -10.45 1.70 -27.14
N TYR A 204 -9.74 1.67 -26.01
CA TYR A 204 -9.61 2.80 -25.08
C TYR A 204 -9.08 4.06 -25.76
N ALA A 205 -8.08 3.91 -26.65
CA ALA A 205 -7.51 5.02 -27.42
C ALA A 205 -8.53 5.75 -28.33
N HIS A 206 -9.61 5.06 -28.71
CA HIS A 206 -10.65 5.57 -29.60
C HIS A 206 -11.99 5.83 -28.87
N ALA A 207 -12.05 5.56 -27.57
CA ALA A 207 -13.28 5.65 -26.79
C ALA A 207 -13.64 7.10 -26.42
N THR A 208 -14.93 7.34 -26.16
CA THR A 208 -15.37 8.64 -25.62
C THR A 208 -14.82 8.85 -24.21
N GLN A 209 -14.69 10.10 -23.77
CA GLN A 209 -14.21 10.42 -22.42
C GLN A 209 -15.04 9.76 -21.31
N GLU A 210 -16.36 9.65 -21.50
CA GLU A 210 -17.23 8.96 -20.55
C GLU A 210 -16.91 7.45 -20.48
N MET A 211 -16.66 6.84 -21.64
CA MET A 211 -16.31 5.42 -21.72
C MET A 211 -14.94 5.15 -21.12
N GLN A 212 -13.94 5.98 -21.41
CA GLN A 212 -12.60 5.90 -20.82
C GLN A 212 -12.67 5.92 -19.28
N ARG A 213 -13.39 6.89 -18.71
CA ARG A 213 -13.61 7.00 -17.26
C ARG A 213 -14.28 5.77 -16.66
N LEU A 214 -15.21 5.14 -17.38
CA LEU A 214 -15.88 3.92 -16.91
C LEU A 214 -14.95 2.70 -17.00
N MET A 215 -14.09 2.63 -18.01
CA MET A 215 -13.08 1.57 -18.15
C MET A 215 -12.03 1.65 -17.05
N GLU A 216 -11.53 2.84 -16.74
CA GLU A 216 -10.61 3.11 -15.61
C GLU A 216 -11.25 2.69 -14.27
N LYS A 217 -12.47 3.15 -13.99
CA LYS A 217 -13.19 2.79 -12.76
C LYS A 217 -13.50 1.29 -12.63
N SER A 218 -13.54 0.58 -13.76
CA SER A 218 -13.76 -0.85 -13.80
C SER A 218 -12.44 -1.64 -13.80
N ALA A 219 -11.30 -0.97 -13.62
CA ALA A 219 -9.95 -1.53 -13.66
C ALA A 219 -9.64 -2.30 -14.96
N LEU A 220 -10.27 -1.90 -16.09
CA LEU A 220 -10.00 -2.49 -17.41
C LEU A 220 -8.75 -1.91 -18.07
N VAL A 221 -8.41 -0.67 -17.72
CA VAL A 221 -7.23 0.07 -18.18
C VAL A 221 -6.68 0.85 -16.98
N ILE A 222 -5.36 0.84 -16.82
CA ILE A 222 -4.64 1.66 -15.84
C ILE A 222 -3.64 2.50 -16.63
N ILE A 223 -3.67 3.82 -16.46
CA ILE A 223 -2.69 4.73 -17.05
C ILE A 223 -1.66 5.05 -15.99
N ASP A 224 -0.43 4.57 -16.21
CA ASP A 224 0.72 4.88 -15.37
C ASP A 224 1.50 6.03 -16.03
N MET A 225 1.25 7.26 -15.57
CA MET A 225 1.88 8.45 -16.14
C MET A 225 3.39 8.50 -15.89
N ASP A 226 3.86 8.04 -14.72
CA ASP A 226 5.29 8.05 -14.38
C ASP A 226 6.07 7.07 -15.24
N ASN A 227 5.49 5.90 -15.51
CA ASN A 227 6.05 4.90 -16.43
C ASN A 227 5.98 5.35 -17.89
N ALA A 228 4.94 6.07 -18.29
CA ALA A 228 4.84 6.70 -19.60
C ALA A 228 5.89 7.81 -19.80
N ILE A 229 6.19 8.60 -18.76
CA ILE A 229 7.26 9.60 -18.74
C ILE A 229 8.64 8.93 -18.79
N ALA A 230 8.86 7.91 -17.94
CA ALA A 230 10.14 7.17 -17.87
C ALA A 230 10.51 6.47 -19.18
N ASN A 231 9.51 6.00 -19.93
CA ASN A 231 9.70 5.40 -21.26
C ASN A 231 9.59 6.40 -22.42
N GLY A 232 9.46 7.71 -22.15
CA GLY A 232 9.51 8.77 -23.14
C GLY A 232 8.23 8.99 -23.96
N TYR A 233 7.14 8.30 -23.65
CA TYR A 233 5.85 8.47 -24.34
C TYR A 233 5.20 9.83 -24.06
N ALA A 234 5.38 10.37 -22.85
CA ALA A 234 4.84 11.70 -22.48
C ALA A 234 5.66 12.86 -23.08
N ALA A 235 6.99 12.70 -23.20
CA ALA A 235 7.86 13.70 -23.84
C ALA A 235 7.58 13.81 -25.34
N LEU A 236 7.30 12.68 -26.01
CA LEU A 236 6.85 12.66 -27.40
C LEU A 236 5.53 13.42 -27.60
N PHE A 237 4.63 13.45 -26.61
CA PHE A 237 3.37 14.18 -26.73
C PHE A 237 3.58 15.70 -26.63
N SER A 238 4.50 16.18 -25.78
CA SER A 238 4.85 17.61 -25.75
C SER A 238 5.63 18.02 -26.99
N ASP A 239 6.59 17.21 -27.44
CA ASP A 239 7.37 17.50 -28.65
C ASP A 239 6.50 17.48 -29.92
N VAL A 240 5.50 16.59 -29.99
CA VAL A 240 4.53 16.57 -31.11
C VAL A 240 3.56 17.74 -31.01
N LEU A 241 3.09 18.13 -29.82
CA LEU A 241 2.28 19.33 -29.64
C LEU A 241 3.05 20.61 -30.01
N ASP A 242 4.32 20.74 -29.60
CA ASP A 242 5.18 21.88 -29.94
C ASP A 242 5.50 21.94 -31.45
N VAL A 243 5.66 20.79 -32.11
CA VAL A 243 5.84 20.72 -33.57
C VAL A 243 4.54 21.05 -34.31
N MET A 244 3.37 20.65 -33.79
CA MET A 244 2.07 20.98 -34.38
C MET A 244 1.70 22.45 -34.17
N GLU A 245 2.06 23.06 -33.04
CA GLU A 245 1.89 24.51 -32.79
C GLU A 245 2.94 25.35 -33.53
N GLY A 246 4.12 24.79 -33.84
CA GLY A 246 5.18 25.46 -34.58
C GLY A 246 4.99 25.53 -36.11
N GLU A 247 4.05 24.77 -36.69
CA GLU A 247 3.74 24.81 -38.12
C GLU A 247 2.62 25.80 -38.50
N GLU A 248 1.92 26.43 -37.53
CA GLU A 248 0.91 27.46 -37.82
C GLU A 248 1.48 28.88 -38.02
N ASP A 249 2.78 29.09 -37.78
CA ASP A 249 3.45 30.40 -37.91
C ASP A 249 4.52 30.45 -39.05
N ALA A 250 4.21 29.90 -40.24
CA ALA A 250 5.00 30.07 -41.47
C ALA A 250 4.18 30.40 -42.72
#